data_AF-D3LC15-F1
#
_entry.id   AF-D3LC15-F1
#
_cell.length_a   1.000
_cell.length_b   1.000
_cell.length_c   1.000
_cell.angle_alpha   90.00
_cell.angle_beta   90.00
_cell.angle_gamma   90.00
#
_symmetry.space_group_name_H-M   'P 1'
#
loop_
_entity.id
_entity.type
_entity.pdbx_description
1 polymer ?
#
loop_
_entity_poly.entity_id
_entity_poly.type
_entity_poly.pdbx_seq_one_letter_code
_entity_poly.pdbx_strand_id
1 'polypeptide(L)'
;MTDFLKTDYDHLPEANNYDALPTGTYEVIIKDIIEKQATTGNSGIRFQLEVRRGLDQEEDLDNTNGKYAGRVFFTAVWNSEKNPEYRFTTLNAIAVAAGASNKRVYTNFDEFKE
;
A
#
# COMPACT_ATOMS: atom_id res chain seq x y z
N MET A 1 -11.90 29.75 3.46
CA MET A 1 -10.63 29.83 4.22
C MET A 1 -9.73 28.79 3.56
N THR A 2 -8.64 29.22 2.92
CA THR A 2 -7.76 28.32 2.18
C THR A 2 -6.63 27.96 3.11
N ASP A 3 -6.75 26.83 3.80
CA ASP A 3 -5.71 26.34 4.69
C ASP A 3 -4.59 25.75 3.82
N PHE A 4 -3.46 26.45 3.77
CA PHE A 4 -2.27 25.95 3.10
C PHE A 4 -1.44 25.12 4.09
N LEU A 5 -1.10 23.89 3.68
CA LEU A 5 -0.13 23.08 4.41
C LEU A 5 1.26 23.72 4.26
N LYS A 6 1.83 24.23 5.36
CA LYS A 6 3.25 24.62 5.43
C LYS A 6 4.04 23.44 5.97
N THR A 7 4.80 22.76 5.10
CA THR A 7 5.65 21.64 5.50
C THR A 7 6.96 22.16 6.12
N ASP A 8 7.25 21.77 7.35
CA ASP A 8 8.52 22.03 8.04
C ASP A 8 9.29 20.72 8.21
N TYR A 9 10.24 20.48 7.29
CA TYR A 9 11.02 19.26 7.25
C TYR A 9 12.19 19.25 8.26
N ASP A 10 12.52 20.40 8.85
CA ASP A 10 13.62 20.54 9.81
C ASP A 10 13.20 20.14 11.23
N HIS A 11 11.89 20.14 11.50
CA HIS A 11 11.30 19.80 12.81
C HIS A 11 10.34 18.61 12.74
N LEU A 12 10.64 17.63 11.88
CA LEU A 12 9.87 16.39 11.88
C LEU A 12 9.97 15.71 13.26
N PRO A 13 8.85 15.38 13.93
CA PRO A 13 8.83 14.86 15.31
C PRO A 13 9.65 13.59 15.51
N GLU A 14 9.98 12.89 14.43
CA GLU A 14 10.83 11.73 14.42
C GLU A 14 11.68 11.82 13.16
N ALA A 15 13.00 11.61 13.31
CA ALA A 15 13.90 11.28 12.21
C ALA A 15 13.51 9.90 11.67
N ASN A 16 12.32 9.81 11.09
CA ASN A 16 11.77 8.60 10.52
C ASN A 16 12.49 8.37 9.20
N ASN A 17 13.57 7.59 9.25
CA ASN A 17 14.21 7.07 8.06
C ASN A 17 13.11 6.56 7.13
N TYR A 18 12.96 7.24 5.99
CA TYR A 18 12.11 6.87 4.86
C TYR A 18 12.63 5.61 4.15
N ASP A 19 13.48 4.85 4.81
CA ASP A 19 14.00 3.58 4.35
C ASP A 19 12.84 2.62 4.12
N ALA A 20 13.07 1.73 3.16
CA ALA A 20 12.20 0.60 2.92
C ALA A 20 11.90 -0.14 4.23
N LEU A 21 10.68 -0.65 4.36
CA LEU A 21 10.37 -1.60 5.42
C LEU A 21 11.38 -2.75 5.34
N PRO A 22 12.03 -3.14 6.46
CA PRO A 22 12.94 -4.27 6.43
C PRO A 22 12.18 -5.56 6.04
N THR A 23 12.93 -6.60 5.68
CA THR A 23 12.30 -7.89 5.36
C THR A 23 11.61 -8.44 6.61
N GLY A 24 10.32 -8.76 6.49
CA GLY A 24 9.49 -9.25 7.59
C GLY A 24 8.04 -9.45 7.17
N THR A 25 7.22 -9.96 8.08
CA THR A 25 5.77 -10.10 7.90
C THR A 25 5.06 -8.91 8.52
N TYR A 26 4.23 -8.23 7.72
CA TYR A 26 3.48 -7.05 8.13
C TYR A 26 2.00 -7.29 7.94
N GLU A 27 1.21 -6.89 8.92
CA GLU A 27 -0.22 -6.71 8.72
C GLU A 27 -0.45 -5.31 8.14
N VAL A 28 -1.12 -5.25 6.99
CA VAL A 28 -1.32 -4.00 6.25
C VAL A 28 -2.78 -3.83 5.88
N ILE A 29 -3.20 -2.57 5.74
CA ILE A 29 -4.53 -2.18 5.30
C ILE A 29 -4.43 -1.39 4.00
N ILE A 30 -5.40 -1.57 3.10
CA ILE A 30 -5.53 -0.73 1.90
C ILE A 30 -6.12 0.61 2.32
N LYS A 31 -5.40 1.69 2.04
CA LYS A 31 -5.87 3.07 2.26
C LYS A 31 -6.50 3.67 1.03
N ASP A 32 -5.94 3.35 -0.12
CA ASP A 32 -6.40 3.88 -1.40
C ASP A 32 -5.98 2.96 -2.54
N ILE A 33 -6.76 2.99 -3.63
CA ILE A 33 -6.48 2.31 -4.89
C ILE A 33 -6.58 3.37 -5.98
N ILE A 34 -5.46 3.63 -6.64
CA ILE A 34 -5.32 4.73 -7.59
C ILE A 34 -5.00 4.17 -8.97
N GLU A 35 -5.77 4.59 -9.96
CA GLU A 35 -5.43 4.36 -11.36
C GLU A 35 -4.23 5.20 -11.79
N LYS A 36 -3.31 4.55 -12.50
CA LYS A 36 -2.13 5.17 -13.07
C LYS A 36 -2.09 4.97 -14.56
N GLN A 37 -1.80 6.02 -15.30
CA GLN A 37 -1.41 5.95 -16.68
C GLN A 37 0.05 6.41 -16.80
N ALA A 38 0.89 5.56 -17.36
CA ALA A 38 2.26 5.91 -17.71
C ALA A 38 2.24 6.86 -18.90
N THR A 39 3.24 7.73 -18.99
CA THR A 39 3.44 8.64 -20.14
C THR A 39 3.57 7.88 -21.46
N THR A 40 4.00 6.61 -21.40
CA THR A 40 4.11 5.70 -22.55
C THR A 40 2.78 5.05 -22.97
N GLY A 41 1.66 5.37 -22.30
CA GLY A 41 0.31 4.86 -22.61
C GLY A 41 -0.13 3.64 -21.79
N ASN A 42 0.76 3.00 -21.03
CA ASN A 42 0.41 1.84 -20.22
C ASN A 42 -0.46 2.25 -19.02
N SER A 43 -1.56 1.53 -18.77
CA SER A 43 -2.34 1.68 -17.54
C SER A 43 -1.82 0.78 -16.41
N GLY A 44 -2.15 1.10 -15.17
CA GLY A 44 -1.77 0.33 -14.00
C GLY A 44 -2.60 0.72 -12.78
N ILE A 45 -2.57 -0.14 -11.77
CA ILE A 45 -3.22 0.11 -10.49
C ILE A 45 -2.13 0.29 -9.45
N ARG A 46 -2.24 1.33 -8.63
CA ARG A 46 -1.38 1.56 -7.47
C ARG A 46 -2.19 1.42 -6.19
N PHE A 47 -1.69 0.62 -5.26
CA PHE A 47 -2.22 0.54 -3.91
C PHE A 47 -1.40 1.47 -3.02
N GLN A 48 -2.11 2.23 -2.19
CA GLN A 48 -1.54 2.83 -0.99
C GLN A 48 -1.86 1.90 0.18
N LEU A 49 -0.82 1.35 0.79
CA LEU A 49 -0.92 0.44 1.91
C LEU A 49 -0.38 1.11 3.17
N GLU A 50 -1.03 0.86 4.30
CA GLU A 50 -0.58 1.31 5.62
C GLU A 50 -0.34 0.09 6.51
N VAL A 51 0.79 0.01 7.20
CA VAL A 51 1.00 -0.98 8.26
C VAL A 51 -0.03 -0.70 9.36
N ARG A 52 -0.84 -1.70 9.73
CA ARG A 52 -1.99 -1.51 10.64
C ARG A 52 -1.57 -0.76 11.91
N ARG A 53 -2.36 0.25 12.27
CA ARG A 53 -2.15 1.00 13.52
C ARG A 53 -2.54 0.16 14.74
N GLY A 54 -1.84 0.35 15.86
CA GLY A 54 -2.10 -0.35 17.11
C GLY A 54 -1.36 -1.69 17.27
N LEU A 55 -0.55 -2.09 16.29
CA LEU A 55 0.34 -3.26 16.42
C LEU A 55 1.41 -3.07 17.51
N ASP A 56 1.79 -1.82 17.79
CA ASP A 56 2.66 -1.41 18.89
C ASP A 56 1.99 -1.56 20.27
N GLN A 57 0.66 -1.65 20.31
CA GLN A 57 -0.11 -1.81 21.55
C GLN A 57 -0.44 -3.28 21.84
N GLU A 58 -0.07 -4.19 20.94
CA GLU A 58 -0.21 -5.63 21.12
C GLU A 58 1.05 -6.17 21.80
N GLU A 59 0.92 -6.67 23.03
CA GLU A 59 2.07 -7.07 23.88
C GLU A 59 3.02 -8.07 23.18
N ASP A 60 2.48 -8.95 22.33
CA ASP A 60 3.26 -9.94 21.56
C ASP A 60 4.03 -9.32 20.37
N LEU A 61 3.70 -8.08 19.96
CA LEU A 61 4.20 -7.44 18.74
C LEU A 61 4.96 -6.13 18.98
N ASP A 62 4.93 -5.58 20.19
CA ASP A 62 5.61 -4.32 20.58
C ASP A 62 7.11 -4.33 20.21
N ASN A 63 7.80 -5.45 20.48
CA ASN A 63 9.24 -5.62 20.14
C ASN A 63 9.51 -6.09 18.71
N THR A 64 8.49 -6.15 17.84
CA THR A 64 8.59 -6.72 16.49
C THR A 64 8.36 -5.66 15.41
N ASN A 65 7.59 -6.00 14.37
CA ASN A 65 7.19 -5.10 13.31
C ASN A 65 6.14 -4.06 13.76
N GLY A 66 5.61 -4.16 15.00
CA GLY A 66 4.68 -3.20 15.58
C GLY A 66 5.19 -1.76 15.60
N LYS A 67 6.50 -1.56 15.80
CA LYS A 67 7.16 -0.23 15.72
C LYS A 67 7.05 0.46 14.35
N TYR A 68 6.62 -0.26 13.31
CA TYR A 68 6.39 0.29 11.97
C TYR A 68 4.90 0.62 11.71
N ALA A 69 4.04 0.49 12.72
CA ALA A 69 2.63 0.85 12.66
C ALA A 69 2.42 2.27 12.11
N GLY A 70 1.46 2.43 11.20
CA GLY A 70 1.16 3.71 10.57
C GLY A 70 2.09 4.12 9.42
N ARG A 71 3.14 3.34 9.12
CA ARG A 71 3.95 3.59 7.91
C ARG A 71 3.13 3.32 6.65
N VAL A 72 3.20 4.25 5.70
CA VAL A 72 2.53 4.17 4.41
C VAL A 72 3.55 3.84 3.32
N PHE A 73 3.23 2.90 2.45
CA PHE A 73 4.03 2.57 1.28
C PHE A 73 3.15 2.29 0.07
N PHE A 74 3.76 2.32 -1.11
CA PHE A 74 3.07 2.21 -2.38
C PHE A 74 3.56 1.00 -3.16
N THR A 75 2.63 0.24 -3.72
CA THR A 75 2.94 -0.80 -4.71
C THR A 75 2.10 -0.57 -5.96
N ALA A 76 2.67 -0.82 -7.13
CA ALA A 76 1.99 -0.61 -8.39
C ALA A 76 2.12 -1.85 -9.28
N VAL A 77 1.00 -2.26 -9.87
CA VAL A 77 0.94 -3.31 -10.87
C VAL A 77 0.51 -2.68 -12.18
N TRP A 78 1.43 -2.67 -13.14
CA TRP A 78 1.20 -2.16 -14.48
C TRP A 78 0.58 -3.24 -15.35
N ASN A 79 -0.41 -2.84 -16.16
CA ASN A 79 -0.99 -3.68 -17.18
C ASN A 79 0.09 -4.06 -18.21
N SER A 80 0.02 -5.29 -18.70
CA SER A 80 0.92 -5.78 -19.74
C SER A 80 0.19 -6.80 -20.60
N GLU A 81 0.17 -6.56 -21.90
CA GLU A 81 -0.39 -7.50 -22.87
C GLU A 81 0.36 -8.83 -22.95
N LYS A 82 1.62 -8.87 -22.48
CA LYS A 82 2.47 -10.06 -22.57
C LYS A 82 2.22 -11.09 -21.47
N ASN A 83 1.80 -10.68 -20.27
CA ASN A 83 1.60 -11.58 -19.13
C ASN A 83 0.44 -11.08 -18.23
N PRO A 84 -0.80 -11.00 -18.75
CA PRO A 84 -1.94 -10.48 -18.00
C PRO A 84 -2.25 -11.31 -16.75
N GLU A 85 -2.19 -12.65 -16.83
CA GLU A 85 -2.49 -13.58 -15.73
C GLU A 85 -1.58 -13.41 -14.51
N TYR A 86 -0.29 -13.15 -14.72
CA TYR A 86 0.65 -12.90 -13.63
C TYR A 86 0.32 -11.61 -12.88
N ARG A 87 -0.14 -10.59 -13.61
CA ARG A 87 -0.51 -9.29 -13.03
C ARG A 87 -1.77 -9.42 -12.17
N PHE A 88 -2.77 -10.18 -12.62
CA PHE A 88 -3.96 -10.46 -11.82
C PHE A 88 -3.64 -11.29 -10.57
N THR A 89 -2.75 -12.27 -10.69
CA THR A 89 -2.30 -13.04 -9.53
C THR A 89 -1.62 -12.13 -8.50
N THR A 90 -0.78 -11.21 -8.96
CA THR A 90 -0.10 -10.22 -8.09
C THR A 90 -1.11 -9.28 -7.43
N LEU A 91 -2.07 -8.75 -8.19
CA LEU A 91 -3.11 -7.86 -7.68
C LEU A 91 -3.97 -8.53 -6.60
N ASN A 92 -4.45 -9.74 -6.87
CA ASN A 92 -5.23 -10.52 -5.91
C ASN A 92 -4.40 -10.86 -4.66
N ALA A 93 -3.12 -11.21 -4.82
CA ALA A 93 -2.24 -11.46 -3.69
C ALA A 93 -2.08 -10.22 -2.79
N ILE A 94 -1.93 -9.03 -3.38
CA ILE A 94 -1.87 -7.76 -2.64
C ILE A 94 -3.20 -7.49 -1.93
N ALA A 95 -4.34 -7.65 -2.61
CA ALA A 95 -5.66 -7.41 -2.04
C ALA A 95 -5.96 -8.34 -0.85
N VAL A 96 -5.63 -9.63 -0.98
CA VAL A 96 -5.78 -10.63 0.09
C VAL A 96 -4.85 -10.32 1.26
N ALA A 97 -3.57 -10.03 1.00
CA ALA A 97 -2.59 -9.72 2.04
C ALA A 97 -2.94 -8.44 2.82
N ALA A 98 -3.59 -7.48 2.16
CA ALA A 98 -4.02 -6.22 2.77
C ALA A 98 -5.42 -6.26 3.40
N GLY A 99 -5.98 -7.46 3.58
CA GLY A 99 -7.21 -7.65 4.33
C GLY A 99 -8.46 -7.11 3.65
N ALA A 100 -8.51 -7.05 2.31
CA ALA A 100 -9.74 -6.77 1.59
C ALA A 100 -10.83 -7.77 2.03
N SER A 101 -11.72 -7.30 2.91
CA SER A 101 -12.58 -8.12 3.77
C SER A 101 -13.62 -8.94 3.01
N ASN A 102 -13.79 -8.69 1.71
CA ASN A 102 -14.73 -9.39 0.85
C ASN A 102 -14.20 -10.71 0.25
N LYS A 103 -12.90 -11.04 0.40
CA LYS A 103 -12.25 -12.20 -0.27
C LYS A 103 -12.57 -12.28 -1.78
N ARG A 104 -12.92 -11.15 -2.40
CA ARG A 104 -13.33 -11.10 -3.79
C ARG A 104 -12.10 -11.35 -4.64
N VAL A 105 -12.16 -12.38 -5.48
CA VAL A 105 -11.17 -12.61 -6.52
C VAL A 105 -11.52 -11.68 -7.68
N TYR A 106 -10.63 -10.74 -7.96
CA TYR A 106 -10.77 -9.83 -9.08
C TYR A 106 -10.31 -10.53 -10.35
N THR A 107 -11.13 -10.50 -11.40
CA THR A 107 -10.87 -11.25 -12.64
C THR A 107 -10.38 -10.38 -13.79
N ASN A 108 -10.50 -9.06 -13.66
CA ASN A 108 -10.03 -8.08 -14.64
C ASN A 108 -9.63 -6.76 -13.95
N PHE A 109 -8.98 -5.87 -14.71
CA PHE A 109 -8.49 -4.59 -14.18
C PHE A 109 -9.64 -3.61 -13.88
N ASP A 110 -10.76 -3.71 -14.58
CA ASP A 110 -11.89 -2.80 -14.42
C ASP A 110 -12.62 -3.01 -13.10
N GLU A 111 -12.65 -4.23 -12.57
CA GLU A 111 -13.22 -4.52 -11.24
C GLU A 111 -12.44 -3.89 -10.08
N PHE A 112 -11.18 -3.50 -10.30
CA PHE A 112 -10.41 -2.71 -9.33
C PHE A 112 -10.66 -1.20 -9.43
N LYS A 113 -11.39 -0.75 -10.47
CA LYS A 113 -11.71 0.66 -10.71
C LYS A 113 -13.03 1.10 -10.05
N GLU A 114 -13.87 0.15 -9.65
CA GLU A 114 -15.14 0.37 -8.93
C GLU A 114 -14.97 0.26 -7.41
#